data_AF-A0A931M3A6-F1
#
_entry.id   AF-A0A931M3A6-F1
#
_cell.length_a   1.000
_cell.length_b   1.000
_cell.length_c   1.000
_cell.angle_alpha   90.00
_cell.angle_beta   90.00
_cell.angle_gamma   90.00
#
_symmetry.space_group_name_H-M   'P 1'
#
loop_
_entity.id
_entity.type
_entity.pdbx_description
1 polymer ?
#
loop_
_entity_poly.entity_id
_entity_poly.type
_entity_poly.pdbx_seq_one_letter_code
_entity_poly.pdbx_strand_id
1 'polypeptide(L)'
;METYGKILLIAMPAFLLLVLGEKLYGYLKGKDTVRNLDMISSLSSGITNVTKDVLGLSIAIITYEWMVKHVAIVHVQSTFLVYFIAFMALDFAGYWGHRLDHEYNFFWNAHIIHHSSEDFNLACALRQSISVVFKIFTIFLLPAALLGVSGNVIA
;
A
#
# COMPACT_ATOMS: atom_id res chain seq x y z
N MET A 1 -12.83 -8.16 3.19
CA MET A 1 -11.70 -8.96 3.74
C MET A 1 -11.48 -10.27 3.02
N GLU A 2 -12.51 -11.07 2.69
CA GLU A 2 -12.32 -12.36 2.00
C GLU A 2 -11.64 -12.22 0.63
N THR A 3 -12.10 -11.30 -0.22
CA THR A 3 -11.48 -11.03 -1.53
C THR A 3 -10.02 -10.61 -1.41
N TYR A 4 -9.73 -9.71 -0.47
CA TYR A 4 -8.37 -9.27 -0.15
C TYR A 4 -7.46 -10.45 0.23
N GLY A 5 -7.92 -11.33 1.12
CA GLY A 5 -7.19 -12.55 1.48
C GLY A 5 -6.94 -13.48 0.29
N LYS A 6 -7.96 -13.70 -0.57
CA LYS A 6 -7.81 -14.51 -1.79
C LYS A 6 -6.77 -13.93 -2.75
N ILE A 7 -6.74 -12.61 -2.91
CA ILE A 7 -5.72 -11.93 -3.74
C ILE A 7 -4.33 -12.16 -3.16
N LEU A 8 -4.16 -12.01 -1.85
CA LEU A 8 -2.85 -12.22 -1.19
C LEU A 8 -2.32 -13.64 -1.35
N LEU A 9 -3.20 -14.66 -1.35
CA LEU A 9 -2.80 -16.05 -1.59
C LEU A 9 -2.16 -16.28 -2.96
N ILE A 10 -2.43 -15.42 -3.94
CA ILE A 10 -1.84 -15.48 -5.28
C ILE A 10 -0.66 -14.51 -5.38
N ALA A 11 -0.84 -13.27 -4.91
CA ALA A 11 0.14 -12.20 -5.04
C ALA A 11 1.41 -12.47 -4.23
N MET A 12 1.29 -12.95 -2.98
CA MET A 12 2.45 -13.18 -2.12
C MET A 12 3.38 -14.27 -2.68
N PRO A 13 2.90 -15.47 -3.09
CA PRO A 13 3.77 -16.46 -3.72
C PRO A 13 4.38 -15.98 -5.04
N ALA A 14 3.59 -15.29 -5.89
CA ALA A 14 4.10 -14.76 -7.14
C ALA A 14 5.25 -13.76 -6.90
N PHE A 15 5.09 -12.85 -5.94
CA PHE A 15 6.12 -11.87 -5.62
C PHE A 15 7.35 -12.51 -4.96
N LEU A 16 7.16 -13.51 -4.09
CA LEU A 16 8.27 -14.29 -3.53
C LEU A 16 9.09 -14.97 -4.63
N LEU A 17 8.43 -15.55 -5.65
CA LEU A 17 9.13 -16.12 -6.80
C LEU A 17 9.92 -15.07 -7.58
N LEU A 18 9.41 -13.85 -7.72
CA LEU A 18 10.14 -12.75 -8.37
C LEU A 18 11.38 -12.34 -7.56
N VAL A 19 11.28 -12.23 -6.23
CA VAL A 19 12.42 -11.93 -5.34
C VAL A 19 13.49 -13.02 -5.43
N LEU A 20 13.07 -14.30 -5.35
CA LEU A 20 14.00 -15.43 -5.48
C LEU A 20 14.61 -15.50 -6.89
N GLY A 21 13.84 -15.16 -7.92
CA GLY A 21 14.29 -15.07 -9.30
C GLY A 21 15.34 -13.97 -9.50
N GLU A 22 15.12 -12.77 -8.97
CA GLU A 22 16.09 -11.66 -8.98
C GLU A 22 17.38 -12.07 -8.28
N LYS A 23 17.28 -12.69 -7.10
CA LYS A 23 18.43 -13.17 -6.35
C LYS A 23 19.21 -14.27 -7.10
N LEU A 24 18.51 -15.27 -7.64
CA LEU A 24 19.13 -16.34 -8.43
C LEU A 24 19.84 -15.76 -9.65
N TYR A 25 19.19 -14.83 -10.36
CA TYR A 25 19.79 -14.16 -11.50
C TYR A 25 21.06 -13.39 -11.11
N GLY A 26 21.01 -12.62 -10.02
CA GLY A 26 22.16 -11.90 -9.48
C GLY A 26 23.31 -12.83 -9.13
N TYR A 27 23.03 -13.95 -8.45
CA TYR A 27 24.01 -14.99 -8.14
C TYR A 27 24.65 -15.59 -9.39
N LEU A 28 23.85 -16.00 -10.38
CA LEU A 28 24.33 -16.58 -11.64
C LEU A 28 25.19 -15.59 -12.46
N LYS A 29 24.96 -14.29 -12.32
CA LYS A 29 25.72 -13.23 -12.99
C LYS A 29 26.90 -12.70 -12.16
N GLY A 30 27.12 -13.21 -10.94
CA GLY A 30 28.14 -12.70 -10.03
C GLY A 30 27.90 -11.26 -9.57
N LYS A 31 26.64 -10.80 -9.62
CA LYS A 31 26.18 -9.46 -9.24
C LYS A 31 24.95 -9.58 -8.33
N ASP A 32 25.10 -10.27 -7.19
CA ASP A 32 24.01 -10.40 -6.21
C ASP A 32 23.79 -9.06 -5.49
N THR A 33 22.68 -8.40 -5.80
CA THR A 33 22.23 -7.14 -5.18
C THR A 33 21.24 -7.37 -4.02
N VAL A 34 20.91 -8.63 -3.70
CA VAL A 34 19.91 -9.00 -2.71
C VAL A 34 20.62 -9.52 -1.45
N ARG A 35 21.05 -8.60 -0.58
CA ARG A 35 21.69 -8.97 0.71
C ARG A 35 20.74 -9.82 1.54
N ASN A 36 21.18 -11.01 1.98
CA ASN A 36 20.32 -11.99 2.66
C ASN A 36 19.61 -11.41 3.91
N LEU A 37 20.35 -10.68 4.75
CA LEU A 37 19.80 -10.11 5.98
C LEU A 37 18.79 -8.99 5.67
N ASP A 38 19.06 -8.18 4.66
CA ASP A 38 18.14 -7.11 4.24
C ASP A 38 16.86 -7.68 3.61
N MET A 39 16.99 -8.73 2.80
CA MET A 39 15.87 -9.49 2.25
C MET A 39 15.01 -10.09 3.35
N ILE A 40 15.61 -10.80 4.31
CA ILE A 40 14.87 -11.41 5.43
C ILE A 40 14.15 -10.33 6.25
N SER A 41 14.83 -9.21 6.55
CA SER A 41 14.23 -8.09 7.28
C SER A 41 13.03 -7.50 6.52
N SER A 42 13.19 -7.23 5.23
CA SER A 42 12.14 -6.67 4.37
C SER A 42 10.94 -7.61 4.28
N LEU A 43 11.15 -8.89 3.99
CA LEU A 43 10.09 -9.91 3.94
C LEU A 43 9.37 -10.06 5.29
N SER A 44 10.11 -10.09 6.40
CA SER A 44 9.53 -10.23 7.74
C SER A 44 8.65 -9.03 8.11
N SER A 45 9.10 -7.81 7.79
CA SER A 45 8.31 -6.59 8.00
C SER A 45 7.05 -6.56 7.14
N GLY A 46 7.14 -6.95 5.87
CA GLY A 46 6.00 -7.07 4.97
C GLY A 46 4.97 -8.09 5.45
N ILE A 47 5.41 -9.29 5.86
CA ILE A 47 4.53 -10.32 6.43
C ILE A 47 3.83 -9.81 7.68
N THR A 48 4.54 -9.08 8.54
CA THR A 48 3.98 -8.54 9.78
C THR A 48 2.94 -7.45 9.50
N ASN A 49 3.21 -6.56 8.53
CA ASN A 49 2.26 -5.55 8.09
C ASN A 49 0.99 -6.17 7.49
N VAL A 50 1.14 -7.17 6.60
CA VAL A 50 0.00 -7.91 6.03
C VAL A 50 -0.79 -8.64 7.11
N THR A 51 -0.12 -9.26 8.09
CA THR A 51 -0.77 -9.94 9.22
C THR A 51 -1.60 -8.96 10.04
N LYS A 52 -1.04 -7.79 10.38
CA LYS A 52 -1.76 -6.70 11.07
C LYS A 52 -3.03 -6.29 10.29
N ASP A 53 -2.92 -6.17 8.97
CA ASP A 53 -4.06 -5.77 8.12
C ASP A 53 -5.14 -6.86 8.01
N VAL A 54 -4.75 -8.13 7.86
CA VAL A 54 -5.69 -9.26 7.82
C VAL A 54 -6.42 -9.44 9.15
N LEU A 55 -5.71 -9.25 10.27
CA LEU A 55 -6.31 -9.27 11.62
C LEU A 55 -7.16 -8.03 11.91
N GLY A 56 -7.18 -7.03 11.04
CA GLY A 56 -7.97 -5.82 11.22
C GLY A 56 -7.51 -4.95 12.39
N LEU A 57 -6.23 -4.98 12.74
CA LEU A 57 -5.69 -4.25 13.90
C LEU A 57 -5.52 -2.75 13.66
N SER A 58 -5.84 -2.27 12.46
CA SER A 58 -5.79 -0.84 12.12
C SER A 58 -7.15 -0.18 12.32
N ILE A 59 -7.14 1.05 12.83
CA ILE A 59 -8.33 1.84 13.12
C ILE A 59 -8.46 2.94 12.06
N ALA A 60 -9.55 2.94 11.30
CA ALA A 60 -9.89 4.06 10.43
C ALA A 60 -10.69 5.10 11.22
N ILE A 61 -10.18 6.34 11.29
CA ILE A 61 -10.90 7.44 11.96
C ILE A 61 -12.12 7.86 11.14
N ILE A 62 -11.94 7.95 9.82
CA ILE A 62 -13.00 8.20 8.84
C ILE A 62 -12.88 7.13 7.76
N THR A 63 -13.95 6.41 7.48
CA THR A 63 -13.99 5.42 6.41
C THR A 63 -14.37 6.07 5.08
N TYR A 64 -13.92 5.49 3.97
CA TYR A 64 -14.29 5.98 2.64
C TYR A 64 -15.79 5.92 2.40
N GLU A 65 -16.45 4.84 2.83
CA GLU A 65 -17.91 4.70 2.76
C GLU A 65 -18.66 5.81 3.52
N TRP A 66 -18.14 6.21 4.69
CA TRP A 66 -18.71 7.32 5.44
C TRP A 66 -18.60 8.63 4.65
N MET A 67 -17.48 8.88 3.97
CA MET A 67 -17.30 10.08 3.15
C MET A 67 -18.25 10.09 1.96
N VAL A 68 -18.35 8.98 1.21
CA VAL A 68 -19.28 8.89 0.07
C VAL A 68 -20.73 9.12 0.54
N LYS A 69 -21.13 8.53 1.69
CA LYS A 69 -22.49 8.67 2.20
C LYS A 69 -22.88 10.11 2.58
N HIS A 70 -21.94 10.90 3.09
CA HIS A 70 -22.25 12.22 3.68
C HIS A 70 -21.75 13.41 2.86
N VAL A 71 -20.76 13.21 1.99
CA VAL A 71 -20.05 14.30 1.30
C VAL A 71 -20.21 14.20 -0.23
N ALA A 72 -20.68 13.07 -0.77
CA ALA A 72 -20.89 12.95 -2.21
C ALA A 72 -21.91 13.99 -2.73
N ILE A 73 -21.52 14.67 -3.81
CA ILE A 73 -22.37 15.65 -4.51
C ILE A 73 -23.03 14.97 -5.71
N VAL A 74 -22.30 14.06 -6.36
CA VAL A 74 -22.77 13.26 -7.50
C VAL A 74 -22.39 11.80 -7.29
N HIS A 75 -23.00 10.89 -8.06
CA HIS A 75 -22.64 9.48 -8.11
C HIS A 75 -22.29 9.08 -9.53
N VAL A 76 -20.99 8.90 -9.80
CA VAL A 76 -20.51 8.42 -11.09
C VAL A 76 -20.90 6.96 -11.27
N GLN A 77 -21.53 6.65 -12.41
CA GLN A 77 -21.89 5.27 -12.77
C GLN A 77 -20.65 4.42 -13.05
N SER A 78 -20.76 3.10 -12.82
CA SER A 78 -19.71 2.11 -13.06
C SER A 78 -19.41 1.89 -14.55
N THR A 79 -18.83 2.90 -15.17
CA THR A 79 -18.34 2.93 -16.56
C THR A 79 -16.83 3.04 -16.56
N PHE A 80 -16.17 2.99 -17.73
CA PHE A 80 -14.71 3.22 -17.81
C PHE A 80 -14.25 4.52 -17.12
N LEU A 81 -15.10 5.55 -17.14
CA LEU A 81 -14.82 6.84 -16.49
C LEU A 81 -14.63 6.71 -14.97
N VAL A 82 -15.33 5.79 -14.29
CA VAL A 82 -15.18 5.63 -12.83
C VAL A 82 -13.78 5.17 -12.46
N TYR A 83 -13.18 4.29 -13.27
CA TYR A 83 -11.82 3.78 -13.04
C TYR A 83 -10.78 4.85 -13.32
N PHE A 84 -10.98 5.69 -14.33
CA PHE A 84 -10.11 6.83 -14.57
C PHE A 84 -10.15 7.84 -13.41
N ILE A 85 -11.34 8.16 -12.90
CA ILE A 85 -11.50 9.04 -11.73
C ILE A 85 -10.86 8.40 -10.50
N ALA A 86 -11.11 7.12 -10.25
CA ALA A 86 -10.52 6.39 -9.13
C ALA A 86 -8.99 6.39 -9.20
N PHE A 87 -8.41 6.14 -10.38
CA PHE A 87 -6.96 6.20 -10.59
C PHE A 87 -6.40 7.58 -10.23
N MET A 88 -6.98 8.66 -10.74
CA MET A 88 -6.54 10.03 -10.44
C MET A 88 -6.67 10.37 -8.95
N ALA A 89 -7.74 9.92 -8.29
CA ALA A 89 -7.96 10.17 -6.88
C ALA A 89 -7.01 9.35 -5.99
N LEU A 90 -6.70 8.11 -6.37
CA LEU A 90 -5.74 7.25 -5.68
C LEU A 90 -4.31 7.82 -5.81
N ASP A 91 -3.94 8.28 -7.01
CA ASP A 91 -2.65 8.94 -7.24
C ASP A 91 -2.53 10.23 -6.40
N PHE A 92 -3.57 11.08 -6.41
CA PHE A 92 -3.64 12.26 -5.56
C PHE A 92 -3.49 11.91 -4.07
N ALA A 93 -4.23 10.91 -3.59
CA ALA A 93 -4.20 10.50 -2.19
C ALA A 93 -2.83 9.93 -1.80
N GLY A 94 -2.23 9.12 -2.68
CA GLY A 94 -0.89 8.58 -2.53
C GLY A 94 0.16 9.68 -2.47
N TYR A 95 0.10 10.66 -3.38
CA TYR A 95 1.01 11.80 -3.42
C TYR A 95 0.99 12.58 -2.10
N TRP A 96 -0.20 12.96 -1.61
CA TRP A 96 -0.28 13.76 -0.38
C TRP A 96 0.11 12.99 0.87
N GLY A 97 -0.29 11.72 0.98
CA GLY A 97 0.16 10.86 2.08
C GLY A 97 1.69 10.74 2.10
N HIS A 98 2.27 10.40 0.96
CA HIS A 98 3.72 10.24 0.82
C HIS A 98 4.49 11.55 1.03
N ARG A 99 3.95 12.68 0.57
CA ARG A 99 4.53 14.00 0.84
C ARG A 99 4.53 14.30 2.33
N LEU A 100 3.42 14.07 3.03
CA LEU A 100 3.35 14.29 4.48
C LEU A 100 4.33 13.41 5.24
N ASP A 101 4.46 12.15 4.82
CA ASP A 101 5.46 11.21 5.34
C ASP A 101 6.90 11.77 5.22
N HIS A 102 7.20 12.54 4.17
CA HIS A 102 8.52 13.15 3.97
C HIS A 102 8.67 14.57 4.52
N GLU A 103 7.58 15.27 4.83
CA GLU A 103 7.61 16.68 5.25
C GLU A 103 7.56 16.82 6.78
N TYR A 104 6.94 15.87 7.50
CA TYR A 104 6.75 15.95 8.95
C TYR A 104 7.29 14.74 9.70
N ASN A 105 8.12 14.97 10.73
CA ASN A 105 8.78 13.92 11.52
C ASN A 105 7.82 12.88 12.13
N PHE A 106 6.61 13.32 12.52
CA PHE A 106 5.59 12.41 13.07
C PHE A 106 5.17 11.33 12.06
N PHE A 107 4.96 11.73 10.79
CA PHE A 107 4.60 10.80 9.71
C PHE A 107 5.84 10.07 9.16
N TRP A 108 7.00 10.73 9.13
CA TRP A 108 8.27 10.10 8.76
C TRP A 108 8.59 8.88 9.62
N ASN A 109 8.24 8.86 10.90
CA ASN A 109 8.43 7.67 11.74
C ASN A 109 7.74 6.42 11.18
N ALA A 110 6.60 6.58 10.50
CA ALA A 110 5.89 5.50 9.85
C ALA A 110 6.49 5.11 8.49
N HIS A 111 7.27 6.00 7.87
CA HIS A 111 7.76 5.82 6.50
C HIS A 111 9.28 5.52 6.42
N ILE A 112 10.08 5.90 7.43
CA ILE A 112 11.54 5.70 7.47
C ILE A 112 11.94 4.24 7.29
N ILE A 113 11.13 3.30 7.81
CA ILE A 113 11.37 1.87 7.65
C ILE A 113 11.42 1.53 6.16
N HIS A 114 10.54 2.09 5.32
CA HIS A 114 10.56 1.85 3.88
C HIS A 114 11.87 2.31 3.23
N HIS A 115 12.42 3.44 3.68
CA HIS A 115 13.69 4.01 3.19
C HIS A 115 14.93 3.48 3.89
N SER A 116 14.80 2.48 4.76
CA SER A 116 15.92 2.03 5.58
C SER A 116 16.84 1.02 4.86
N SER A 117 16.44 0.51 3.70
CA SER A 117 17.32 -0.34 2.89
C SER A 117 18.22 0.53 2.03
N GLU A 118 19.48 0.12 1.90
CA GLU A 118 20.46 0.75 1.01
C GLU A 118 20.47 0.09 -0.38
N ASP A 119 19.71 -0.99 -0.57
CA ASP A 119 19.70 -1.79 -1.79
C ASP A 119 18.43 -1.53 -2.61
N PHE A 120 18.61 -1.37 -3.92
CA PHE A 120 17.48 -1.30 -4.86
C PHE A 120 17.18 -2.70 -5.43
N ASN A 121 16.22 -3.40 -4.83
CA ASN A 121 15.78 -4.74 -5.23
C ASN A 121 14.30 -4.99 -4.89
N LEU A 122 13.74 -6.09 -5.37
CA LEU A 122 12.33 -6.43 -5.17
C LEU A 122 11.99 -6.71 -3.70
N ALA A 123 12.90 -7.30 -2.93
CA ALA A 123 12.64 -7.59 -1.52
C ALA A 123 12.42 -6.31 -0.72
N CYS A 124 13.20 -5.25 -1.01
CA CYS A 124 13.06 -3.94 -0.39
C CYS A 124 11.66 -3.34 -0.60
N ALA A 125 10.99 -3.59 -1.73
CA ALA A 125 9.64 -3.07 -1.97
C ALA A 125 8.60 -3.60 -0.95
N LEU A 126 8.84 -4.78 -0.37
CA LEU A 126 7.98 -5.38 0.65
C LEU A 126 8.27 -4.86 2.07
N ARG A 127 9.24 -3.96 2.22
CA ARG A 127 9.56 -3.36 3.52
C ARG A 127 8.49 -2.35 3.90
N GLN A 128 7.65 -2.74 4.85
CA GLN A 128 6.47 -1.98 5.27
C GLN A 128 6.47 -1.76 6.78
N SER A 129 6.01 -0.60 7.22
CA SER A 129 5.91 -0.28 8.64
C SER A 129 4.72 -0.97 9.31
N ILE A 130 4.92 -1.46 10.53
CA ILE A 130 3.83 -1.93 11.39
C ILE A 130 3.24 -0.79 12.25
N SER A 131 3.94 0.33 12.41
CA SER A 131 3.55 1.40 13.36
C SER A 131 2.31 2.19 12.94
N VAL A 132 1.88 2.06 11.67
CA VAL A 132 0.66 2.69 11.16
C VAL A 132 -0.57 1.92 11.67
N VAL A 133 -1.08 2.33 12.83
CA VAL A 133 -2.33 1.81 13.40
C VAL A 133 -3.53 2.65 12.96
N PHE A 134 -3.38 3.97 12.86
CA PHE A 134 -4.46 4.88 12.49
C PHE A 134 -4.44 5.21 10.99
N LYS A 135 -5.52 4.88 10.27
CA LYS A 135 -5.69 5.19 8.84
C LYS A 135 -6.28 6.58 8.65
N ILE A 136 -5.45 7.61 8.86
CA ILE A 136 -5.87 9.02 8.82
C ILE A 136 -5.88 9.62 7.41
N PHE A 137 -5.09 9.07 6.49
CA PHE A 137 -4.96 9.61 5.12
C PHE A 137 -6.12 9.24 4.19
N THR A 138 -7.12 8.49 4.68
CA THR A 138 -8.38 8.26 3.96
C THR A 138 -9.04 9.56 3.52
N ILE A 139 -8.85 10.66 4.27
CA ILE A 139 -9.37 11.99 3.91
C ILE A 139 -8.90 12.48 2.54
N PHE A 140 -7.73 12.06 2.05
CA PHE A 140 -7.26 12.46 0.73
C PHE A 140 -8.02 11.79 -0.42
N LEU A 141 -8.86 10.79 -0.14
CA LEU A 141 -9.82 10.25 -1.11
C LEU A 141 -11.07 11.14 -1.27
N LEU A 142 -11.09 12.34 -0.66
CA LEU A 142 -12.17 13.31 -0.80
C LEU A 142 -12.56 13.60 -2.26
N PRO A 143 -11.64 13.73 -3.25
CA PRO A 143 -12.03 13.92 -4.64
C PRO A 143 -12.89 12.77 -5.20
N ALA A 144 -12.55 11.51 -4.88
CA ALA A 144 -13.37 10.35 -5.26
C ALA A 144 -14.70 10.33 -4.52
N ALA A 145 -14.70 10.70 -3.24
CA ALA A 145 -15.91 10.74 -2.42
C ALA A 145 -16.90 11.81 -2.90
N LEU A 146 -16.43 13.02 -3.26
CA LEU A 146 -17.25 14.10 -3.83
C LEU A 146 -17.95 13.68 -5.12
N LEU A 147 -17.26 12.86 -5.94
CA LEU A 147 -17.78 12.28 -7.18
C LEU A 147 -18.57 10.99 -6.96
N GLY A 148 -18.74 10.57 -5.71
CA GLY A 148 -19.52 9.40 -5.31
C GLY A 148 -19.05 8.11 -5.95
N VAL A 149 -17.74 7.97 -6.18
CA VAL A 149 -17.13 6.73 -6.68
C VAL A 149 -17.43 5.61 -5.67
N SER A 150 -17.99 4.50 -6.16
CA SER A 150 -18.38 3.36 -5.32
C SER A 150 -17.20 2.83 -4.50
N GLY A 151 -17.46 2.46 -3.25
CA GLY A 151 -16.49 1.80 -2.37
C GLY A 151 -15.83 0.59 -3.03
N ASN A 152 -16.60 -0.22 -3.76
CA ASN A 152 -16.10 -1.42 -4.46
C ASN A 152 -15.06 -1.14 -5.55
N VAL A 153 -14.92 0.12 -6.01
CA VAL A 153 -13.90 0.53 -6.98
C VAL A 153 -12.62 0.99 -6.27
N ILE A 154 -12.73 1.46 -5.03
CA ILE A 154 -11.64 2.01 -4.22
C ILE A 154 -11.07 0.97 -3.24
N ALA A 155 -11.91 0.09 -2.69
CA ALA A 155 -11.60 -0.80 -1.56
C ALA A 155 -12.30 -2.17 -1.66
#